data_AF-A0A0N7Z4W6-F1
#
_entry.id   AF-A0A0N7Z4W6-F1
#
_cell.length_a   1.000
_cell.length_b   1.000
_cell.length_c   1.000
_cell.angle_alpha   90.00
_cell.angle_beta   90.00
_cell.angle_gamma   90.00
#
_symmetry.space_group_name_H-M   'P 1'
#
loop_
_entity.id
_entity.type
_entity.pdbx_description
1 polymer ?
#
loop_
_entity_poly.entity_id
_entity_poly.type
_entity_poly.pdbx_seq_one_letter_code
_entity_poly.pdbx_strand_id
1 'polypeptide(L)'
;MKIVQEVALVSVGNFEESNDWAIIRTEIRQAIALIVHPPGSEGFTINPAKHGNGVKPIKEACMIALKDRFGWQLETSVQYATRSPGKVDATKALDSHLFALEWETGNISSSHRSMNKMVLGLLRGVFLGTVLVLPSRKLYPYLTDRIGNYEELEPYFDVWRSMRIEEGFLAIFVIEHDHIDSNVPTIVKGTDGRALI
;
A
#
# COMPACT_ATOMS: atom_id res chain seq x y z
N MET A 1 5.13 12.56 -2.28
CA MET A 1 5.79 11.29 -1.90
C MET A 1 6.17 10.57 -3.18
N LYS A 2 7.33 9.93 -3.24
CA LYS A 2 7.80 9.23 -4.46
C LYS A 2 7.69 7.72 -4.34
N ILE A 3 7.51 7.08 -5.48
CA ILE A 3 7.67 5.62 -5.63
C ILE A 3 9.09 5.37 -6.09
N VAL A 4 9.87 4.64 -5.30
CA VAL A 4 11.28 4.34 -5.59
C VAL A 4 11.45 3.01 -6.31
N GLN A 5 10.47 2.12 -6.20
CA GLN A 5 10.49 0.80 -6.82
C GLN A 5 9.07 0.27 -7.02
N GLU A 6 8.85 -0.39 -8.14
CA GLU A 6 7.65 -1.18 -8.41
C GLU A 6 8.09 -2.59 -8.77
N VAL A 7 7.56 -3.60 -8.08
CA VAL A 7 7.91 -5.01 -8.27
C VAL A 7 6.67 -5.77 -8.66
N ALA A 8 6.65 -6.36 -9.85
CA ALA A 8 5.70 -7.42 -10.18
C ALA A 8 6.14 -8.69 -9.43
N LEU A 9 5.45 -9.04 -8.36
CA LEU A 9 5.75 -10.25 -7.58
C LEU A 9 5.14 -11.49 -8.25
N VAL A 10 3.92 -11.35 -8.76
CA VAL A 10 3.22 -12.38 -9.54
C VAL A 10 2.69 -11.72 -10.80
N SER A 11 2.97 -12.33 -11.95
CA SER A 11 2.40 -11.95 -13.24
C SER A 11 2.13 -13.22 -14.03
N VAL A 12 0.86 -13.60 -14.11
CA VAL A 12 0.38 -14.79 -14.81
C VAL A 12 -0.79 -14.39 -15.70
N GLY A 13 -0.77 -14.81 -16.95
CA GLY A 13 -1.73 -14.35 -17.97
C GLY A 13 -1.32 -13.03 -18.60
N ASN A 14 -2.29 -12.24 -19.07
CA ASN A 14 -2.02 -11.04 -19.87
C ASN A 14 -2.36 -9.72 -19.15
N PHE A 15 -2.78 -9.78 -17.87
CA PHE A 15 -3.26 -8.60 -17.16
C PHE A 15 -2.19 -7.51 -17.02
N GLU A 16 -0.92 -7.86 -16.79
CA GLU A 16 0.19 -6.88 -16.70
C GLU A 16 0.38 -6.08 -18.00
N GLU A 17 0.00 -6.64 -19.15
CA GLU A 17 0.12 -5.97 -20.46
C GLU A 17 -1.18 -5.23 -20.85
N SER A 18 -2.22 -5.33 -20.03
CA SER A 18 -3.53 -4.77 -20.32
C SER A 18 -3.60 -3.25 -20.17
N ASN A 19 -4.54 -2.64 -20.90
CA ASN A 19 -4.88 -1.23 -20.72
C ASN A 19 -5.43 -0.94 -19.32
N ASP A 20 -6.16 -1.89 -18.72
CA ASP A 20 -6.70 -1.75 -17.37
C ASP A 20 -5.57 -1.57 -16.35
N TRP A 21 -4.53 -2.39 -16.43
CA TRP A 21 -3.35 -2.21 -15.57
C TRP A 21 -2.65 -0.88 -15.82
N ALA A 22 -2.46 -0.47 -17.08
CA ALA A 22 -1.84 0.82 -17.39
C ALA A 22 -2.60 2.00 -16.77
N ILE A 23 -3.94 1.96 -16.79
CA ILE A 23 -4.81 2.96 -16.16
C ILE A 23 -4.66 2.89 -14.64
N ILE A 24 -4.87 1.72 -14.03
CA ILE A 24 -4.80 1.51 -12.57
C ILE A 24 -3.45 1.96 -12.01
N ARG A 25 -2.35 1.54 -12.66
CA ARG A 25 -1.00 1.95 -12.29
C ARG A 25 -0.83 3.47 -12.31
N THR A 26 -1.38 4.13 -13.33
CA THR A 26 -1.34 5.59 -13.46
C THR A 26 -2.15 6.25 -12.34
N GLU A 27 -3.35 5.77 -12.04
CA GLU A 27 -4.21 6.27 -10.95
C GLU A 27 -3.50 6.14 -9.59
N ILE A 28 -2.91 4.98 -9.29
CA ILE A 28 -2.16 4.74 -8.05
C ILE A 28 -0.96 5.69 -7.95
N ARG A 29 -0.17 5.83 -9.03
CA ARG A 29 0.99 6.75 -9.05
C ARG A 29 0.57 8.20 -8.82
N GLN A 30 -0.51 8.64 -9.46
CA GLN A 30 -1.04 9.99 -9.28
C GLN A 30 -1.57 10.20 -7.85
N ALA A 31 -2.26 9.20 -7.28
CA ALA A 31 -2.75 9.28 -5.90
C ALA A 31 -1.62 9.35 -4.86
N ILE A 32 -0.56 8.56 -5.03
CA ILE A 32 0.63 8.59 -4.15
C ILE A 32 1.37 9.94 -4.26
N ALA A 33 1.47 10.50 -5.46
CA ALA A 33 2.14 11.78 -5.69
C ALA A 33 1.46 12.96 -4.94
N LEU A 34 0.16 12.86 -4.64
CA LEU A 34 -0.59 13.88 -3.91
C LEU A 34 -0.30 13.89 -2.39
N ILE A 35 0.42 12.89 -1.88
CA ILE A 35 0.81 12.86 -0.48
C ILE A 35 1.93 13.88 -0.25
N VAL A 36 1.65 14.90 0.56
CA VAL A 36 2.57 15.99 0.90
C VAL A 36 2.69 16.15 2.41
N HIS A 37 3.84 16.65 2.86
CA HIS A 37 4.08 17.01 4.25
C HIS A 37 5.18 18.08 4.33
N PRO A 38 4.98 19.20 5.06
CA PRO A 38 3.74 19.62 5.71
C PRO A 38 2.62 20.01 4.71
N PRO A 39 1.36 20.18 5.16
CA PRO A 39 0.27 20.66 4.30
C PRO A 39 0.63 21.97 3.58
N GLY A 40 0.30 22.06 2.30
CA GLY A 40 0.63 23.21 1.44
C GLY A 40 2.01 23.12 0.77
N SER A 41 2.79 22.06 1.03
CA SER A 41 4.07 21.82 0.34
C SER A 41 3.86 21.19 -1.05
N GLU A 42 4.89 21.29 -1.89
CA GLU A 42 4.92 20.64 -3.22
C GLU A 42 5.30 19.15 -3.18
N GLY A 43 5.77 18.66 -2.02
CA GLY A 43 6.21 17.28 -1.84
C GLY A 43 6.12 16.80 -0.39
N PHE A 44 6.52 15.56 -0.17
CA PHE A 44 6.59 14.93 1.13
C PHE A 44 8.00 15.06 1.71
N THR A 45 8.18 16.07 2.56
CA THR A 45 9.42 16.30 3.30
C THR A 45 9.27 15.69 4.68
N ILE A 46 10.13 14.74 5.07
CA ILE A 46 10.05 14.07 6.38
C ILE A 46 11.00 14.72 7.38
N ASN A 47 10.58 14.86 8.64
CA ASN A 47 11.49 15.20 9.72
C ASN A 47 12.35 13.97 10.08
N PRO A 48 13.70 14.07 10.09
CA PRO A 48 14.59 12.94 10.34
C PRO A 48 14.66 12.48 11.81
N ALA A 49 13.80 12.98 12.70
CA ALA A 49 13.68 12.50 14.06
C ALA A 49 13.44 10.98 14.08
N LYS A 50 14.35 10.24 14.73
CA LYS A 50 14.30 8.78 14.81
C LYS A 50 13.00 8.34 15.47
N HIS A 51 12.21 7.56 14.74
CA HIS A 51 10.85 7.16 15.07
C HIS A 51 9.95 8.32 15.51
N GLY A 52 10.21 9.53 15.03
CA GLY A 52 9.54 10.75 15.50
C GLY A 52 8.17 10.98 14.87
N ASN A 53 7.90 10.37 13.71
CA ASN A 53 6.72 10.65 12.90
C ASN A 53 5.67 9.55 13.05
N GLY A 54 4.43 9.95 13.33
CA GLY A 54 3.26 9.11 13.17
C GLY A 54 3.00 8.75 11.71
N VAL A 55 2.09 7.81 11.51
CA VAL A 55 1.82 7.24 10.16
C VAL A 55 0.38 7.39 9.70
N LYS A 56 -0.56 7.65 10.63
CA LYS A 56 -2.00 7.68 10.33
C LYS A 56 -2.35 8.64 9.18
N PRO A 57 -1.81 9.87 9.12
CA PRO A 57 -2.17 10.81 8.06
C PRO A 57 -1.57 10.49 6.69
N ILE A 58 -0.54 9.64 6.62
CA ILE A 58 0.26 9.46 5.40
C ILE A 58 -0.59 8.93 4.24
N LYS A 59 -1.56 8.05 4.52
CA LYS A 59 -2.39 7.43 3.48
C LYS A 59 -3.61 8.24 3.06
N GLU A 60 -4.00 9.25 3.84
CA GLU A 60 -5.30 9.93 3.68
C GLU A 60 -5.44 10.59 2.31
N ALA A 61 -4.43 11.36 1.87
CA ALA A 61 -4.46 12.03 0.58
C ALA A 61 -4.56 11.05 -0.60
N CYS A 62 -3.87 9.91 -0.51
CA CYS A 62 -3.93 8.84 -1.52
C CYS A 62 -5.33 8.21 -1.56
N MET A 63 -5.89 7.82 -0.42
CA MET A 63 -7.22 7.18 -0.37
C MET A 63 -8.33 8.13 -0.85
N ILE A 64 -8.27 9.40 -0.48
CA ILE A 64 -9.19 10.44 -0.98
C ILE A 64 -9.08 10.56 -2.50
N ALA A 65 -7.87 10.61 -3.05
CA ALA A 65 -7.66 10.73 -4.49
C ALA A 65 -8.17 9.49 -5.26
N LEU A 66 -7.84 8.29 -4.78
CA LEU A 66 -8.34 7.03 -5.35
C LEU A 66 -9.87 7.03 -5.44
N LYS A 67 -10.55 7.44 -4.36
CA LYS A 67 -12.01 7.51 -4.34
C LYS A 67 -12.57 8.62 -5.21
N ASP A 68 -12.19 9.86 -4.92
CA ASP A 68 -12.90 11.03 -5.43
C ASP A 68 -12.50 11.40 -6.86
N ARG A 69 -11.28 11.05 -7.29
CA ARG A 69 -10.78 11.33 -8.65
C ARG A 69 -10.87 10.13 -9.58
N PHE A 70 -10.65 8.94 -9.02
CA PHE A 70 -10.49 7.73 -9.82
C PHE A 70 -11.61 6.70 -9.58
N GLY A 71 -12.61 7.00 -8.75
CA GLY A 71 -13.79 6.15 -8.58
C GLY A 71 -13.52 4.81 -7.90
N TRP A 72 -12.47 4.71 -7.08
CA TRP A 72 -12.22 3.54 -6.25
C TRP A 72 -13.22 3.49 -5.09
N GLN A 73 -13.53 2.28 -4.63
CA GLN A 73 -14.29 2.05 -3.41
C GLN A 73 -13.32 1.84 -2.25
N LEU A 74 -13.54 2.54 -1.14
CA LEU A 74 -12.71 2.40 0.06
C LEU A 74 -13.33 1.42 1.05
N GLU A 75 -12.49 0.77 1.86
CA GLU A 75 -12.92 -0.05 2.99
C GLU A 75 -13.91 -1.16 2.57
N THR A 76 -13.65 -1.75 1.40
CA THR A 76 -14.52 -2.72 0.74
C THR A 76 -14.50 -4.05 1.49
N SER A 77 -15.68 -4.49 1.94
CA SER A 77 -15.86 -5.82 2.51
C SER A 77 -16.00 -6.84 1.38
N VAL A 78 -15.09 -7.81 1.31
CA VAL A 78 -15.11 -8.83 0.27
C VAL A 78 -15.36 -10.22 0.89
N GLN A 79 -16.31 -10.96 0.35
CA GLN A 79 -16.74 -12.27 0.86
C GLN A 79 -16.20 -13.40 -0.03
N TYR A 80 -14.95 -13.83 0.22
CA TYR A 80 -14.33 -14.96 -0.49
C TYR A 80 -13.71 -16.02 0.44
N ALA A 81 -14.05 -15.96 1.73
CA ALA A 81 -13.55 -16.89 2.73
C ALA A 81 -14.67 -17.23 3.73
N THR A 82 -14.53 -18.36 4.42
CA THR A 82 -15.51 -18.84 5.42
C THR A 82 -15.74 -17.84 6.55
N ARG A 83 -14.72 -17.02 6.87
CA ARG A 83 -14.83 -15.81 7.68
C ARG A 83 -14.18 -14.67 6.93
N SER A 84 -14.73 -13.47 7.04
CA SER A 84 -14.17 -12.30 6.37
C SER A 84 -12.71 -12.08 6.80
N PRO A 85 -11.77 -11.91 5.86
CA PRO A 85 -10.38 -11.59 6.17
C PRO A 85 -10.19 -10.11 6.57
N GLY A 86 -11.29 -9.36 6.71
CA GLY A 86 -11.30 -7.91 6.91
C GLY A 86 -11.59 -7.17 5.61
N LYS A 87 -11.71 -5.84 5.73
CA LYS A 87 -11.90 -4.94 4.59
C LYS A 87 -10.60 -4.76 3.82
N VAL A 88 -10.69 -4.52 2.53
CA VAL A 88 -9.59 -4.07 1.67
C VAL A 88 -9.59 -2.54 1.68
N ASP A 89 -8.41 -1.92 1.81
CA ASP A 89 -8.27 -0.46 1.89
C ASP A 89 -8.92 0.25 0.70
N ALA A 90 -8.62 -0.18 -0.53
CA ALA A 90 -9.27 0.31 -1.73
C ALA A 90 -9.47 -0.78 -2.79
N THR A 91 -10.59 -0.75 -3.50
CA THR A 91 -10.85 -1.62 -4.65
C THR A 91 -11.35 -0.84 -5.86
N LYS A 92 -11.02 -1.34 -7.05
CA LYS A 92 -11.53 -0.84 -8.33
C LYS A 92 -12.27 -1.98 -9.02
N ALA A 93 -13.47 -1.71 -9.53
CA ALA A 93 -14.19 -2.69 -10.33
C ALA A 93 -13.51 -2.84 -11.70
N LEU A 94 -13.26 -4.09 -12.07
CA LEU A 94 -12.93 -4.56 -13.41
C LEU A 94 -14.12 -5.43 -13.86
N ASP A 95 -14.35 -5.60 -15.17
CA ASP A 95 -15.55 -6.24 -15.72
C ASP A 95 -16.23 -7.29 -14.82
N SER A 96 -15.56 -8.42 -14.56
CA SER A 96 -16.03 -9.49 -13.66
C SER A 96 -15.21 -9.66 -12.38
N HIS A 97 -14.23 -8.78 -12.13
CA HIS A 97 -13.25 -8.93 -11.06
C HIS A 97 -13.09 -7.62 -10.28
N LEU A 98 -12.40 -7.68 -9.14
CA LEU A 98 -11.91 -6.48 -8.48
C LEU A 98 -10.39 -6.36 -8.67
N PHE A 99 -9.88 -5.14 -8.71
CA PHE A 99 -8.50 -4.84 -8.41
C PHE A 99 -8.40 -4.37 -6.97
N ALA A 100 -7.46 -4.92 -6.18
CA ALA A 100 -7.28 -4.56 -4.77
C ALA A 100 -6.02 -3.74 -4.53
N LEU A 101 -6.09 -2.77 -3.63
CA LEU A 101 -4.93 -2.05 -3.10
C LEU A 101 -4.96 -2.10 -1.57
N GLU A 102 -3.83 -2.44 -0.98
CA GLU A 102 -3.58 -2.39 0.47
C GLU A 102 -2.46 -1.39 0.77
N TRP A 103 -2.68 -0.51 1.76
CA TRP A 103 -1.68 0.45 2.21
C TRP A 103 -1.13 0.05 3.58
N GLU A 104 0.16 -0.28 3.62
CA GLU A 104 0.81 -0.79 4.82
C GLU A 104 1.74 0.23 5.46
N THR A 105 1.19 0.92 6.46
CA THR A 105 1.97 1.67 7.46
C THR A 105 1.73 1.16 8.88
N GLY A 106 1.04 0.02 9.03
CA GLY A 106 0.87 -0.68 10.30
C GLY A 106 2.12 -1.46 10.69
N ASN A 107 2.05 -2.24 11.77
CA ASN A 107 3.14 -3.14 12.15
C ASN A 107 3.45 -4.15 11.01
N ILE A 108 4.71 -4.56 10.84
CA ILE A 108 5.12 -5.53 9.80
C ILE A 108 4.25 -6.79 9.73
N SER A 109 3.79 -7.31 10.88
CA SER A 109 2.88 -8.47 10.92
C SER A 109 1.53 -8.23 10.23
N SER A 110 1.08 -6.97 10.18
CA SER A 110 -0.14 -6.58 9.44
C SER A 110 0.08 -6.66 7.94
N SER A 111 1.29 -6.36 7.47
CA SER A 111 1.66 -6.47 6.05
C SER A 111 1.60 -7.92 5.55
N HIS A 112 1.99 -8.89 6.39
CA HIS A 112 1.75 -10.31 6.09
C HIS A 112 0.27 -10.66 5.98
N ARG A 113 -0.57 -10.11 6.87
CA ARG A 113 -2.02 -10.34 6.82
C ARG A 113 -2.63 -9.75 5.54
N SER A 114 -2.21 -8.55 5.15
CA SER A 114 -2.69 -7.89 3.92
C SER A 114 -2.23 -8.62 2.67
N MET A 115 -0.98 -9.09 2.62
CA MET A 115 -0.51 -9.99 1.56
C MET A 115 -1.34 -11.26 1.48
N ASN A 116 -1.57 -11.95 2.60
CA ASN A 116 -2.37 -13.18 2.61
C ASN A 116 -3.84 -12.94 2.21
N LYS A 117 -4.40 -11.78 2.57
CA LYS A 117 -5.74 -11.36 2.15
C LYS A 117 -5.82 -11.22 0.63
N MET A 118 -4.87 -10.48 0.02
CA MET A 118 -4.79 -10.28 -1.43
C MET A 118 -4.55 -11.58 -2.19
N VAL A 119 -3.59 -12.39 -1.74
CA VAL A 119 -3.27 -13.71 -2.32
C VAL A 119 -4.46 -14.66 -2.26
N LEU A 120 -5.22 -14.66 -1.15
CA LEU A 120 -6.44 -15.45 -1.05
C LEU A 120 -7.51 -14.97 -2.05
N GLY A 121 -7.66 -13.67 -2.26
CA GLY A 121 -8.58 -13.14 -3.26
C GLY A 121 -8.21 -13.50 -4.70
N LEU A 122 -6.90 -13.53 -5.03
CA LEU A 122 -6.38 -14.04 -6.31
C LEU A 122 -6.68 -15.53 -6.48
N LEU A 123 -6.38 -16.37 -5.48
CA LEU A 123 -6.68 -17.81 -5.48
C LEU A 123 -8.16 -18.15 -5.68
N ARG A 124 -9.06 -17.22 -5.35
CA ARG A 124 -10.51 -17.39 -5.45
C ARG A 124 -11.11 -16.74 -6.69
N GLY A 125 -10.28 -16.15 -7.56
CA GLY A 125 -10.76 -15.44 -8.75
C GLY A 125 -11.64 -14.24 -8.42
N VAL A 126 -11.52 -13.67 -7.22
CA VAL A 126 -12.24 -12.43 -6.87
C VAL A 126 -11.42 -11.21 -7.24
N PHE A 127 -10.10 -11.32 -7.11
CA PHE A 127 -9.17 -10.32 -7.62
C PHE A 127 -8.54 -10.80 -8.91
N LEU A 128 -8.45 -9.92 -9.90
CA LEU A 128 -7.62 -10.12 -11.09
C LEU A 128 -6.22 -9.53 -10.88
N GLY A 129 -6.13 -8.46 -10.10
CA GLY A 129 -4.88 -7.79 -9.79
C GLY A 129 -4.88 -7.20 -8.38
N THR A 130 -3.70 -7.12 -7.76
CA THR A 130 -3.53 -6.57 -6.42
C THR A 130 -2.24 -5.75 -6.31
N VAL A 131 -2.24 -4.70 -5.49
CA VAL A 131 -1.06 -3.90 -5.15
C VAL A 131 -0.91 -3.74 -3.64
N LEU A 132 0.29 -4.02 -3.13
CA LEU A 132 0.72 -3.58 -1.80
C LEU A 132 1.51 -2.28 -1.92
N VAL A 133 1.12 -1.24 -1.19
CA VAL A 133 1.92 -0.02 -1.02
C VAL A 133 2.58 -0.03 0.36
N LEU A 134 3.90 0.07 0.43
CA LEU A 134 4.63 0.10 1.70
C LEU A 134 5.94 0.91 1.66
N PRO A 135 6.42 1.42 2.81
CA PRO A 135 7.67 2.18 2.90
C PRO A 135 8.93 1.42 2.51
N SER A 136 9.93 2.13 1.99
CA SER A 136 11.32 1.66 1.94
C SER A 136 11.97 1.64 3.32
N ARG A 137 13.08 0.90 3.48
CA ARG A 137 13.92 0.93 4.69
C ARG A 137 14.56 2.30 4.93
N LYS A 138 14.60 3.20 3.94
CA LYS A 138 15.11 4.57 4.13
C LYS A 138 14.09 5.50 4.77
N LEU A 139 12.80 5.27 4.54
CA LEU A 139 11.73 6.03 5.21
C LEU A 139 11.44 5.48 6.62
N TYR A 140 11.54 4.16 6.80
CA TYR A 140 11.27 3.45 8.07
C TYR A 140 11.85 4.12 9.34
N PRO A 141 13.13 4.54 9.41
CA PRO A 141 13.76 5.02 10.65
C PRO A 141 13.12 6.28 11.20
N TYR A 142 12.37 7.02 10.39
CA TYR A 142 11.70 8.26 10.77
C TYR A 142 10.26 8.05 11.21
N LEU A 143 9.66 6.91 10.86
CA LEU A 143 8.28 6.56 11.18
C LEU A 143 8.19 5.78 12.50
N THR A 144 6.98 5.66 13.06
CA THR A 144 6.68 4.83 14.23
C THR A 144 7.42 3.49 14.17
N ASP A 145 7.95 3.04 15.30
CA ASP A 145 8.75 1.82 15.36
C ASP A 145 7.95 0.56 14.93
N ARG A 146 8.66 -0.38 14.30
CA ARG A 146 8.17 -1.68 13.81
C ARG A 146 7.06 -1.63 12.75
N ILE A 147 6.93 -0.53 12.03
CA ILE A 147 6.04 -0.51 10.87
C ILE A 147 6.56 -1.42 9.74
N GLY A 148 5.67 -1.85 8.85
CA GLY A 148 6.05 -2.57 7.64
C GLY A 148 7.01 -1.76 6.76
N ASN A 149 7.97 -2.45 6.15
CA ASN A 149 8.87 -1.90 5.15
C ASN A 149 9.25 -3.00 4.15
N TYR A 150 9.58 -2.60 2.91
CA TYR A 150 9.85 -3.51 1.80
C TYR A 150 10.91 -4.56 2.14
N GLU A 151 12.07 -4.14 2.64
CA GLU A 151 13.23 -5.00 2.88
C GLU A 151 13.00 -6.03 3.99
N GLU A 152 12.09 -5.76 4.92
CA GLU A 152 11.71 -6.70 5.96
C GLU A 152 10.65 -7.72 5.47
N LEU A 153 9.87 -7.35 4.46
CA LEU A 153 8.87 -8.22 3.84
C LEU A 153 9.44 -9.09 2.71
N GLU A 154 10.49 -8.59 2.03
CA GLU A 154 11.14 -9.23 0.87
C GLU A 154 11.55 -10.70 1.10
N PRO A 155 12.08 -11.11 2.27
CA PRO A 155 12.44 -12.52 2.50
C PRO A 155 11.28 -13.52 2.36
N TYR A 156 10.02 -13.04 2.39
CA TYR A 156 8.82 -13.88 2.28
C TYR A 156 8.24 -13.94 0.87
N PHE A 157 8.81 -13.20 -0.09
CA PHE A 157 8.30 -13.09 -1.45
C PHE A 157 8.17 -14.44 -2.16
N ASP A 158 9.10 -15.37 -1.91
CA ASP A 158 9.05 -16.70 -2.53
C ASP A 158 7.86 -17.53 -2.06
N VAL A 159 7.35 -17.27 -0.85
CA VAL A 159 6.12 -17.91 -0.37
C VAL A 159 4.93 -17.48 -1.23
N TRP A 160 4.78 -16.19 -1.52
CA TRP A 160 3.66 -15.69 -2.32
C TRP A 160 3.83 -15.96 -3.82
N ARG A 161 5.07 -15.99 -4.34
CA ARG A 161 5.37 -16.43 -5.71
C ARG A 161 4.99 -17.89 -5.97
N SER A 162 4.98 -18.74 -4.94
CA SER A 162 4.67 -20.16 -5.08
C SER A 162 3.18 -20.47 -5.36
N MET A 163 2.32 -19.45 -5.30
CA MET A 163 0.89 -19.56 -5.59
C MET A 163 0.65 -20.06 -7.02
N ARG A 164 -0.28 -21.00 -7.19
CA ARG A 164 -0.72 -21.50 -8.50
C ARG A 164 -2.08 -20.92 -8.85
N ILE A 165 -2.11 -20.07 -9.88
CA ILE A 165 -3.30 -19.45 -10.47
C ILE A 165 -3.22 -19.57 -11.99
N GLU A 166 -4.37 -19.51 -12.66
CA GLU A 166 -4.43 -19.50 -14.13
C GLU A 166 -4.20 -18.10 -14.70
N GLU A 167 -4.66 -17.08 -13.98
CA GLU A 167 -4.49 -15.67 -14.33
C GLU A 167 -4.46 -14.83 -13.05
N GLY A 168 -3.58 -13.83 -13.01
CA GLY A 168 -3.61 -12.81 -11.98
C GLY A 168 -2.29 -12.05 -11.82
N PHE A 169 -2.38 -10.93 -11.13
CA PHE A 169 -1.29 -9.99 -10.95
C PHE A 169 -1.15 -9.55 -9.49
N LEU A 170 0.08 -9.51 -8.98
CA LEU A 170 0.40 -8.93 -7.68
C LEU A 170 1.65 -8.06 -7.81
N ALA A 171 1.51 -6.79 -7.47
CA ALA A 171 2.61 -5.85 -7.45
C ALA A 171 2.86 -5.23 -6.07
N ILE A 172 4.08 -4.73 -5.88
CA ILE A 172 4.52 -4.04 -4.68
C ILE A 172 5.06 -2.68 -5.07
N PHE A 173 4.53 -1.62 -4.47
CA PHE A 173 4.90 -0.23 -4.70
C PHE A 173 5.64 0.26 -3.46
N VAL A 174 6.94 0.49 -3.62
CA VAL A 174 7.81 0.95 -2.54
C VAL A 174 7.83 2.47 -2.52
N ILE A 175 7.35 3.06 -1.44
CA ILE A 175 7.25 4.51 -1.27
C ILE A 175 8.33 5.08 -0.36
N GLU A 176 8.74 6.32 -0.63
CA GLU A 176 9.75 7.04 0.13
C GLU A 176 9.43 8.54 0.17
N HIS A 177 10.00 9.24 1.16
CA HIS A 177 9.95 10.69 1.21
C HIS A 177 10.66 11.33 0.00
N ASP A 178 10.22 12.52 -0.37
CA ASP A 178 10.85 13.31 -1.44
C ASP A 178 12.12 13.99 -0.90
N HIS A 179 12.01 14.58 0.30
CA HIS A 179 13.07 15.32 0.97
C HIS A 179 13.15 15.00 2.46
N ILE A 180 14.27 15.38 3.08
CA ILE A 180 14.49 15.33 4.53
C ILE A 180 14.79 16.76 4.99
N ASP A 181 14.12 17.21 6.05
CA ASP A 181 14.39 18.51 6.68
C ASP A 181 14.09 18.44 8.18
N SER A 182 15.03 18.85 9.03
CA SER A 182 14.81 18.91 10.49
C SER A 182 13.88 20.05 10.94
N ASN A 183 13.60 21.01 10.05
CA ASN A 183 12.75 22.17 10.34
C ASN A 183 11.27 21.94 10.06
N VAL A 184 10.90 20.89 9.30
CA VAL A 184 9.48 20.55 9.11
C VAL A 184 8.93 19.89 10.38
N PRO A 185 7.65 20.10 10.73
CA PRO A 185 7.06 19.49 11.91
C PRO A 185 7.06 17.96 11.81
N THR A 186 7.14 17.25 12.94
CA THR A 186 6.90 15.81 12.95
C THR A 186 5.43 15.52 12.69
N ILE A 187 5.14 14.37 12.06
CA ILE A 187 3.77 13.89 11.92
C ILE A 187 3.26 13.43 13.29
N VAL A 188 2.08 13.89 13.69
CA VAL A 188 1.50 13.54 14.99
C VAL A 188 1.30 12.02 15.11
N LYS A 189 1.80 11.44 16.20
CA LYS A 189 1.57 10.03 16.54
C LYS A 189 0.18 9.80 17.10
N GLY A 190 -0.39 8.64 16.80
CA GLY A 190 -1.58 8.15 17.50
C GLY A 190 -1.27 7.76 18.95
N THR A 191 -2.32 7.49 19.72
CA THR A 191 -2.24 7.03 21.12
C THR A 191 -2.29 5.51 21.26
N ASP A 192 -2.06 4.77 20.17
CA ASP A 192 -2.23 3.32 20.11
C ASP A 192 -1.10 2.54 20.81
N GLY A 193 -1.42 1.35 21.32
CA GLY A 193 -0.44 0.44 21.94
C GLY A 193 0.13 0.98 23.26
N ARG A 194 1.46 1.07 23.36
CA ARG A 194 2.18 1.60 24.54
C ARG A 194 2.61 3.07 24.37
N ALA A 195 1.91 3.84 23.54
CA ALA A 195 2.31 5.23 23.25
C ALA A 195 2.30 6.17 24.48
N LEU A 196 1.64 5.78 25.58
CA LEU A 196 1.45 6.60 26.78
C LEU A 196 2.13 6.02 28.04
N ILE A 197 2.89 4.93 27.94
CA ILE A 197 3.46 4.18 29.08
C ILE A 197 4.96 3.99 28.91
#